data_AF-A0A8J2ZTL8-F1
#
_entry.id   AF-A0A8J2ZTL8-F1
#
_cell.length_a   1.000
_cell.length_b   1.000
_cell.length_c   1.000
_cell.angle_alpha   90.00
_cell.angle_beta   90.00
_cell.angle_gamma   90.00
#
_symmetry.space_group_name_H-M   'P 1'
#
loop_
_entity.id
_entity.type
_entity.pdbx_description
1 polymer ?
#
loop_
_entity_poly.entity_id
_entity_poly.type
_entity_poly.pdbx_seq_one_letter_code
_entity_poly.pdbx_strand_id
1 'polypeptide(L)' 'MDRFPFLYFICVLVGFALIQVPLGGTFLAGLDQVLHVIGVLAVIVFSIVLLYLGVLALFQKRFR' A
#
# COMPACT_ATOMS: atom_id res chain seq x y z
N MET A 1 5.64 -21.60 -3.80
CA MET A 1 6.01 -20.52 -2.84
C MET A 1 5.60 -19.18 -3.47
N ASP A 2 4.29 -19.01 -3.72
CA ASP A 2 3.77 -18.06 -4.72
C ASP A 2 2.82 -17.04 -4.10
N ARG A 3 3.21 -16.43 -2.96
CA ARG A 3 2.35 -15.51 -2.18
C ARG A 3 2.77 -14.03 -2.25
N PHE A 4 3.75 -13.69 -3.09
CA PHE A 4 4.24 -12.31 -3.19
C PHE A 4 3.17 -11.30 -3.65
N PRO A 5 2.33 -11.57 -4.66
CA PRO A 5 1.33 -10.59 -5.12
C PRO A 5 0.29 -10.24 -4.05
N PHE A 6 -0.14 -11.23 -3.26
CA PHE A 6 -1.07 -11.04 -2.16
C PHE A 6 -0.47 -10.21 -1.03
N LEU A 7 0.84 -10.37 -0.77
CA LEU A 7 1.55 -9.61 0.25
C LEU A 7 1.57 -8.11 -0.09
N TYR A 8 1.87 -7.78 -1.35
CA TYR A 8 1.87 -6.40 -1.83
C TYR A 8 0.47 -5.78 -1.81
N PHE A 9 -0.57 -6.57 -2.14
CA PHE A 9 -1.96 -6.13 -2.07
C PHE A 9 -2.41 -5.79 -0.64
N ILE A 10 -2.09 -6.66 0.32
CA ILE A 10 -2.38 -6.43 1.74
C ILE A 10 -1.61 -5.20 2.26
N CYS A 11 -0.36 -4.98 1.83
CA CYS A 11 0.39 -3.77 2.20
C CYS A 11 -0.26 -2.47 1.72
N VAL A 12 -0.87 -2.43 0.52
CA VAL A 12 -1.64 -1.25 0.07
C VAL A 12 -2.88 -1.03 0.94
N LEU A 13 -3.61 -2.09 1.26
CA LEU A 13 -4.79 -2.01 2.15
C LEU A 13 -4.42 -1.52 3.55
N VAL A 14 -3.29 -1.98 4.09
CA VAL A 14 -2.75 -1.50 5.38
C VAL A 14 -2.34 -0.03 5.30
N GLY A 15 -1.74 0.43 4.20
CA GLY A 15 -1.41 1.85 3.99
C GLY A 15 -2.66 2.74 3.98
N PHE A 16 -3.74 2.28 3.36
CA PHE A 16 -5.04 2.97 3.40
C PHE A 16 -5.67 2.94 4.80
N ALA A 17 -5.58 1.81 5.50
CA ALA A 17 -6.06 1.69 6.87
C ALA A 17 -5.33 2.65 7.82
N LEU A 18 -4.03 2.87 7.61
CA LEU A 18 -3.21 3.80 8.40
C LEU A 18 -3.68 5.27 8.24
N ILE A 19 -4.08 5.67 7.03
CA ILE A 19 -4.61 7.02 6.75
C ILE A 19 -5.99 7.21 7.40
N GLN A 20 -6.79 6.15 7.48
CA GLN A 20 -8.17 6.19 7.99
C GLN A 20 -8.27 6.00 9.51
N VAL A 21 -7.15 5.90 10.25
CA VAL A 21 -7.20 5.79 11.72
C VAL A 21 -7.62 7.14 12.32
N PRO A 22 -8.78 7.25 12.98
CA PRO A 22 -9.17 8.50 13.62
C PRO A 22 -8.30 8.73 14.86
N LEU A 23 -7.37 9.68 14.77
CA LEU A 23 -6.48 10.09 15.87
C LEU A 23 -7.04 11.29 16.66
N GLY A 24 -8.17 11.85 16.20
CA GLY A 24 -8.85 12.98 16.83
C GLY A 24 -9.19 12.70 18.31
N GLY A 25 -8.73 13.56 19.21
CA GLY A 25 -8.95 13.43 20.66
C GLY A 25 -7.96 12.51 21.39
N THR A 26 -6.95 11.95 20.70
CA THR A 26 -5.91 11.11 21.32
C THR A 26 -4.59 11.88 21.50
N PHE A 27 -3.71 11.37 22.37
CA PHE A 27 -2.33 11.89 22.55
C PHE A 27 -1.49 11.88 21.26
N LEU A 28 -1.92 11.14 20.24
CA LEU A 28 -1.25 11.05 18.93
C LEU A 28 -1.82 12.04 17.89
N ALA A 29 -2.73 12.95 18.27
CA ALA A 29 -3.26 13.97 17.37
C ALA A 29 -2.15 14.86 16.75
N GLY A 30 -1.01 15.02 17.43
CA GLY A 30 0.16 15.73 16.87
C GLY A 30 0.93 14.93 15.81
N LEU A 31 0.76 13.61 15.75
CA LEU A 31 1.38 12.73 14.74
C LEU A 31 0.48 12.49 13.53
N ASP A 32 -0.75 13.01 13.53
CA ASP A 32 -1.73 12.82 12.47
C ASP A 32 -1.14 13.16 11.09
N GLN A 33 -0.50 14.32 10.97
CA GLN A 33 0.17 14.74 9.73
C GLN A 33 1.31 13.79 9.32
N VAL A 34 2.08 13.27 10.29
CA VAL A 34 3.20 12.37 10.02
C VAL A 34 2.69 11.01 9.54
N LEU A 35 1.68 10.46 10.20
CA LEU A 35 1.04 9.19 9.83
C LEU A 35 0.35 9.30 8.46
N HIS A 36 -0.27 10.44 8.16
CA HIS A 36 -0.88 10.69 6.87
C HIS A 36 0.17 10.74 5.74
N VAL A 37 1.32 11.39 5.96
CA VAL A 37 2.42 11.42 4.99
C VAL A 37 3.00 10.02 4.76
N ILE A 38 3.24 9.27 5.84
CA ILE A 38 3.77 7.89 5.75
C ILE A 38 2.77 6.98 5.05
N GLY A 39 1.47 7.09 5.38
CA GLY A 39 0.41 6.31 4.74
C GLY A 39 0.31 6.58 3.25
N VAL A 40 0.33 7.85 2.84
CA VAL A 40 0.30 8.24 1.42
C VAL A 40 1.54 7.72 0.69
N LEU A 41 2.74 7.88 1.27
CA LEU A 41 3.98 7.37 0.68
C LEU A 41 3.95 5.84 0.53
N ALA A 42 3.48 5.12 1.55
CA ALA A 42 3.34 3.68 1.51
C ALA A 42 2.37 3.26 0.39
N VAL A 43 1.20 3.88 0.29
CA VAL A 43 0.22 3.60 -0.78
C VAL A 43 0.83 3.82 -2.16
N ILE A 44 1.55 4.93 -2.39
CA ILE A 44 2.17 5.23 -3.69
C ILE A 44 3.21 4.17 -4.07
N VAL A 45 4.16 3.88 -3.17
CA VAL A 45 5.26 2.96 -3.44
C VAL A 45 4.72 1.54 -3.70
N PHE A 46 3.84 1.05 -2.83
CA PHE A 46 3.26 -0.28 -3.00
C PHE A 46 2.35 -0.38 -4.22
N SER A 47 1.63 0.69 -4.57
CA SER A 47 0.80 0.75 -5.79
C SER A 47 1.65 0.65 -7.06
N ILE A 48 2.80 1.36 -7.12
CA ILE A 48 3.74 1.26 -8.24
C ILE A 48 4.27 -0.17 -8.38
N VAL A 49 4.65 -0.80 -7.26
CA VAL A 49 5.16 -2.19 -7.25
C VAL A 49 4.08 -3.17 -7.75
N LEU A 50 2.84 -3.04 -7.26
CA LEU A 50 1.73 -3.87 -7.74
C LEU A 50 1.45 -3.69 -9.23
N LEU A 51 1.48 -2.45 -9.73
CA LEU A 51 1.31 -2.16 -11.14
C LEU A 51 2.43 -2.81 -11.97
N TYR A 52 3.68 -2.71 -11.53
CA TYR A 52 4.82 -3.34 -12.20
C TYR A 52 4.68 -4.86 -12.27
N LEU A 53 4.34 -5.51 -11.14
CA LEU A 53 4.11 -6.96 -11.10
C LEU A 53 2.92 -7.36 -11.98
N GLY A 54 1.83 -6.58 -11.98
CA GLY A 54 0.65 -6.82 -12.81
C GLY A 54 0.96 -6.74 -14.31
N VAL A 55 1.73 -5.74 -14.74
CA VAL A 55 2.18 -5.60 -16.12
C VAL A 55 3.10 -6.76 -16.52
N LEU A 56 4.06 -7.13 -15.67
CA LEU A 56 4.95 -8.27 -15.93
C LEU A 56 4.16 -9.58 -16.08
N ALA A 57 3.18 -9.82 -15.21
CA ALA A 57 2.31 -11.00 -15.27
C ALA A 57 1.44 -11.00 -16.53
N LEU A 58 0.93 -9.84 -16.96
CA LEU A 58 0.16 -9.72 -18.19
C LEU A 58 1.01 -10.03 -19.42
N PHE A 59 2.25 -9.53 -19.46
CA PHE A 59 3.21 -9.81 -20.53
C PHE A 59 3.65 -11.28 -20.55
N GLN A 60 3.92 -11.89 -19.39
CA GLN A 60 4.26 -13.32 -19.31
C GLN A 60 3.08 -14.21 -19.73
N LYS A 61 1.84 -13.83 -19.39
CA LYS A 61 0.64 -14.58 -19.81
C LYS A 61 0.32 -14.40 -21.29
N ARG A 62 0.62 -13.25 -21.88
CA ARG A 62 0.46 -13.00 -23.33
C ARG A 62 1.47 -13.78 -24.18
N PHE A 63 2.62 -14.14 -23.61
CA PHE A 63 3.71 -14.84 -24.29
C PHE A 63 3.66 -16.38 -24.14
N ARG A 64 2.55 -16.94 -23.63
CA ARG A 64 2.31 -18.40 -23.56
C ARG A 64 1.13 -18.81 -24.43
#